data_AF-A0A6P6SN40-F1
#
_entry.id   AF-A0A6P6SN40-F1
#
_cell.length_a   1.000
_cell.length_b   1.000
_cell.length_c   1.000
_cell.angle_alpha   90.00
_cell.angle_beta   90.00
_cell.angle_gamma   90.00
#
_symmetry.space_group_name_H-M   'P 1'
#
loop_
_entity.id
_entity.type
_entity.pdbx_description
1 polymer ?
#
loop_
_entity_poly.entity_id
_entity_poly.type
_entity_poly.pdbx_seq_one_letter_code
_entity_poly.pdbx_strand_id
1 'polypeptide(L)'
;MQTNNCYIFPGFGFGLVMCGAILVDDDMLLAASEALAKQVTDEHYARGMIYPPFVNIRKISAHIAAGVAAKAYELGVATRLPRPADLVKFAESCMCTPNYQNYR
;
A
#
# COMPACT_ATOMS: atom_id res chain seq x y z
N MET A 1 14.46 -6.46 -16.94
CA MET A 1 13.99 -5.82 -15.69
C MET A 1 12.51 -5.60 -15.85
N GLN A 2 11.67 -6.25 -15.03
CA GLN A 2 10.23 -5.97 -15.06
C GLN A 2 9.98 -4.73 -14.21
N THR A 3 9.97 -3.55 -14.84
CA THR A 3 9.35 -2.34 -14.27
C THR A 3 7.84 -2.55 -14.34
N ASN A 4 7.33 -3.40 -13.46
CA ASN A 4 5.92 -3.77 -13.47
C ASN A 4 5.19 -2.87 -12.47
N ASN A 5 4.42 -1.91 -12.99
CA ASN A 5 3.53 -1.05 -12.20
C ASN A 5 2.55 -1.86 -11.31
N CYS A 6 2.42 -3.17 -11.53
CA CYS A 6 1.68 -4.11 -10.69
C CYS A 6 2.18 -4.20 -9.24
N TYR A 7 3.37 -3.69 -8.90
CA TYR A 7 3.80 -3.55 -7.49
C TYR A 7 3.19 -2.34 -6.78
N ILE A 8 2.99 -1.22 -7.50
CA ILE A 8 2.52 0.04 -6.92
C ILE A 8 1.00 0.14 -7.00
N PHE A 9 0.43 -0.18 -8.16
CA PHE A 9 -0.98 0.10 -8.46
C PHE A 9 -1.98 -0.55 -7.47
N PRO A 10 -1.79 -1.81 -7.02
CA PRO A 10 -2.71 -2.44 -6.07
C PRO A 10 -2.69 -1.76 -4.70
N GLY A 11 -1.50 -1.44 -4.18
CA GLY A 11 -1.36 -0.76 -2.89
C GLY A 11 -1.80 0.70 -2.96
N PHE A 12 -1.47 1.39 -4.06
CA PHE A 12 -1.83 2.78 -4.26
C PHE A 12 -3.34 2.99 -4.34
N GLY A 13 -4.02 2.26 -5.23
CA GLY A 13 -5.48 2.35 -5.35
C GLY A 13 -6.19 1.96 -4.06
N PHE A 14 -5.69 0.93 -3.37
CA PHE A 14 -6.24 0.51 -2.08
C PHE A 14 -6.07 1.60 -1.00
N GLY A 15 -4.92 2.27 -0.95
CA GLY A 15 -4.67 3.39 -0.04
C GLY A 15 -5.65 4.55 -0.26
N LEU A 16 -5.91 4.91 -1.52
CA LEU A 16 -6.88 5.96 -1.88
C LEU A 16 -8.31 5.60 -1.44
N VAL A 17 -8.75 4.37 -1.74
CA VAL A 17 -10.09 3.87 -1.33
C VAL A 17 -10.20 3.79 0.19
N MET A 18 -9.14 3.34 0.87
CA MET A 18 -9.12 3.17 2.32
C MET A 18 -9.28 4.50 3.07
N CYS A 19 -8.62 5.57 2.62
CA CYS A 19 -8.73 6.91 3.24
C CYS A 19 -9.85 7.77 2.64
N GLY A 20 -10.50 7.32 1.56
CA GLY A 20 -11.51 8.10 0.85
C GLY A 20 -10.90 9.35 0.23
N ALA A 21 -9.73 9.25 -0.39
CA ALA A 21 -9.09 10.37 -1.05
C ALA A 21 -9.95 10.87 -2.23
N ILE A 22 -10.22 12.18 -2.27
CA ILE A 22 -10.96 12.82 -3.37
C ILE A 22 -10.06 13.39 -4.47
N LEU A 23 -8.78 13.56 -4.17
CA LEU A 23 -7.78 14.09 -5.08
C LEU A 23 -6.48 13.29 -4.94
N VAL A 24 -5.88 12.98 -6.07
CA VAL A 24 -4.56 12.34 -6.15
C VAL A 24 -3.51 13.43 -6.31
N ASP A 25 -2.49 13.41 -5.46
CA ASP A 25 -1.35 14.32 -5.49
C ASP A 25 -0.06 13.55 -5.83
N ASP A 26 0.89 14.20 -6.50
CA ASP A 26 2.20 13.63 -6.85
C ASP A 26 2.97 13.18 -5.60
N ASP A 27 2.75 13.88 -4.48
CA ASP A 27 3.29 13.52 -3.18
C ASP A 27 2.84 12.12 -2.70
N MET A 28 1.67 11.65 -3.13
CA MET A 28 1.19 10.30 -2.82
C MET A 28 1.90 9.23 -3.65
N LEU A 29 2.21 9.54 -4.91
CA LEU A 29 3.00 8.67 -5.79
C LEU A 29 4.43 8.52 -5.26
N LEU A 30 5.01 9.61 -4.77
CA LEU A 30 6.29 9.59 -4.07
C LEU A 30 6.22 8.73 -2.81
N ALA A 31 5.20 8.93 -1.97
CA ALA A 31 5.00 8.13 -0.76
C ALA A 31 4.85 6.62 -1.07
N ALA A 32 4.16 6.26 -2.15
CA ALA A 32 4.05 4.87 -2.60
C ALA A 32 5.40 4.28 -3.02
N SER A 33 6.20 5.07 -3.73
CA SER A 33 7.53 4.67 -4.20
C SER A 33 8.50 4.47 -3.04
N GLU A 34 8.49 5.38 -2.06
CA GLU A 34 9.26 5.25 -0.82
C GLU A 34 8.81 4.06 0.01
N ALA A 35 7.51 3.82 0.12
CA ALA A 35 6.97 2.68 0.84
C ALA A 35 7.43 1.35 0.20
N LEU A 36 7.44 1.26 -1.13
CA LEU A 36 7.97 0.10 -1.85
C LEU A 36 9.47 -0.08 -1.62
N ALA A 37 10.26 0.99 -1.69
CA ALA A 37 11.70 0.95 -1.45
C ALA A 37 12.03 0.43 -0.04
N LYS A 38 11.25 0.84 0.97
CA LYS A 38 11.37 0.36 2.37
C LYS A 38 11.05 -1.13 2.55
N GLN A 39 10.43 -1.80 1.57
CA GLN A 39 10.19 -3.24 1.61
C GLN A 39 11.34 -4.08 1.04
N VAL A 40 12.35 -3.43 0.44
CA VAL A 40 13.56 -4.11 -0.03
C VAL A 40 14.53 -4.21 1.15
N THR A 41 14.91 -5.43 1.54
CA THR A 41 15.87 -5.68 2.62
C THR A 41 17.29 -5.75 2.07
N ASP A 42 18.29 -5.59 2.94
CA ASP A 42 19.71 -5.74 2.56
C ASP A 42 20.01 -7.13 1.97
N GLU A 43 19.29 -8.18 2.41
CA GLU A 43 19.38 -9.52 1.83
C GLU A 43 18.89 -9.57 0.38
N HIS A 44 17.88 -8.77 0.03
CA HIS A 44 17.43 -8.63 -1.36
C HIS A 44 18.50 -7.93 -2.20
N TYR A 45 19.10 -6.85 -1.68
CA TYR A 45 20.21 -6.17 -2.34
C TYR A 45 21.43 -7.06 -2.53
N ALA A 46 21.79 -7.85 -1.51
CA ALA A 46 22.90 -8.80 -1.58
C ALA A 46 22.71 -9.89 -2.65
N ARG A 47 21.45 -10.18 -3.01
CA ARG A 47 21.07 -11.09 -4.11
C ARG A 47 20.89 -10.37 -5.45
N GLY A 48 21.21 -9.08 -5.54
CA GLY A 48 21.04 -8.26 -6.74
C GLY A 48 19.57 -7.94 -7.08
N MET A 49 18.65 -8.09 -6.12
CA MET A 49 17.23 -7.82 -6.32
C MET A 49 16.91 -6.37 -5.93
N ILE A 50 16.37 -5.61 -6.90
CA ILE A 50 15.91 -4.22 -6.70
C ILE A 50 14.44 -4.18 -6.26
N TYR A 51 13.71 -5.30 -6.42
CA TYR A 51 12.32 -5.44 -6.00
C TYR A 51 12.18 -6.56 -4.97
N PRO A 52 11.29 -6.41 -3.99
CA PRO A 52 11.00 -7.48 -3.04
C PRO A 52 10.27 -8.64 -3.75
N PRO A 53 10.39 -9.88 -3.23
CA PRO A 53 9.80 -11.05 -3.83
C PRO A 53 8.25 -11.00 -3.80
N PHE A 54 7.62 -11.48 -4.89
CA PHE A 54 6.15 -11.51 -5.06
C PHE A 54 5.40 -12.29 -3.98
N VAL A 55 6.06 -13.22 -3.28
CA VAL A 55 5.47 -14.00 -2.18
C VAL A 55 4.88 -13.10 -1.10
N ASN A 56 5.45 -11.90 -0.92
CA ASN A 56 5.03 -10.94 0.11
C ASN A 56 4.16 -9.80 -0.45
N ILE A 57 3.59 -9.92 -1.65
CA ILE A 57 2.89 -8.82 -2.34
C ILE A 57 1.72 -8.24 -1.54
N ARG A 58 1.01 -9.07 -0.74
CA ARG A 58 -0.07 -8.58 0.13
C ARG A 58 0.45 -7.66 1.22
N LYS A 59 1.53 -8.06 1.89
CA LYS A 59 2.18 -7.26 2.92
C LYS A 59 2.78 -5.98 2.34
N ILE A 60 3.44 -6.08 1.19
CA ILE A 60 3.97 -4.93 0.45
C ILE A 60 2.83 -3.95 0.09
N SER A 61 1.73 -4.47 -0.45
CA SER A 61 0.55 -3.66 -0.79
C SER A 61 -0.05 -2.97 0.43
N ALA A 62 -0.08 -3.63 1.60
CA ALA A 62 -0.59 -3.04 2.84
C ALA A 62 0.29 -1.87 3.31
N HIS A 63 1.61 -2.02 3.24
CA HIS A 63 2.55 -0.94 3.57
C HIS A 63 2.46 0.23 2.59
N ILE A 64 2.33 -0.04 1.29
CA ILE A 64 2.14 1.01 0.27
C ILE A 64 0.82 1.75 0.52
N ALA A 65 -0.28 1.01 0.74
CA ALA A 65 -1.58 1.59 1.02
C ALA A 65 -1.58 2.46 2.28
N ALA A 66 -0.89 2.01 3.34
CA ALA A 66 -0.72 2.78 4.56
C ALA A 66 0.08 4.08 4.33
N GLY A 67 1.16 4.03 3.55
CA GLY A 67 1.95 5.21 3.19
C GLY A 67 1.16 6.24 2.40
N VAL A 68 0.42 5.78 1.38
CA VAL A 68 -0.45 6.62 0.56
C VAL A 68 -1.57 7.24 1.39
N ALA A 69 -2.24 6.44 2.22
CA ALA A 69 -3.29 6.94 3.10
C ALA A 69 -2.76 7.94 4.12
N ALA A 70 -1.59 7.69 4.72
CA ALA A 70 -0.96 8.64 5.64
C ALA A 70 -0.73 10.00 4.98
N LYS A 71 -0.20 9.99 3.75
CA LYS A 71 0.02 11.21 2.96
C LYS A 71 -1.29 11.90 2.59
N ALA A 72 -2.33 11.15 2.24
CA ALA A 72 -3.67 11.71 1.98
C ALA A 72 -4.30 12.38 3.21
N TYR A 73 -4.09 11.83 4.42
CA TYR A 73 -4.51 12.49 5.67
C TYR A 73 -3.70 13.77 5.94
N GLU A 74 -2.39 13.76 5.68
CA GLU A 74 -1.52 14.92 5.84
C GLU A 74 -1.88 16.07 4.89
N LEU A 75 -2.22 15.74 3.64
CA LEU A 75 -2.65 16.71 2.63
C LEU A 75 -4.11 17.18 2.81
N GLY A 76 -4.85 16.61 3.76
CA GLY A 76 -6.24 16.99 4.04
C GLY A 76 -7.24 16.58 2.95
N VAL A 77 -6.85 15.66 2.06
CA VAL A 77 -7.70 15.17 0.95
C VAL A 77 -8.41 13.85 1.27
N ALA A 78 -8.10 13.25 2.43
CA ALA A 78 -8.79 12.08 2.95
C ALA A 78 -10.14 12.46 3.59
N THR A 79 -11.22 11.81 3.14
CA THR A 79 -12.57 12.07 3.66
C THR A 79 -12.99 11.13 4.80
N ARG A 80 -12.30 10.00 4.97
CA ARG A 80 -12.64 9.00 5.99
C ARG A 80 -12.01 9.35 7.34
N LEU A 81 -12.72 10.16 8.14
CA LEU A 81 -12.26 10.59 9.47
C LEU A 81 -13.00 9.83 10.59
N PRO A 82 -12.35 9.61 11.77
CA PRO A 82 -10.97 9.98 12.11
C PRO A 82 -9.92 9.03 11.52
N ARG A 83 -8.68 9.52 11.36
CA ARG A 83 -7.53 8.72 10.90
C ARG A 83 -7.31 7.53 11.86
N PRO A 84 -7.29 6.27 11.36
CA PRO A 84 -6.93 5.11 12.17
C PRO A 84 -5.51 5.25 12.75
N ALA A 85 -5.32 4.83 14.00
CA ALA A 85 -4.01 4.88 14.66
C ALA A 85 -2.96 4.00 13.96
N ASP A 86 -3.38 2.84 13.45
CA ASP A 86 -2.52 1.90 12.72
C ASP A 86 -3.08 1.66 11.31
N LEU A 87 -2.51 2.38 10.34
CA LEU A 87 -2.94 2.31 8.94
C LEU A 87 -2.56 0.99 8.27
N VAL A 88 -1.51 0.32 8.73
CA VAL A 88 -1.09 -0.97 8.17
C VAL A 88 -2.07 -2.05 8.59
N LYS A 89 -2.42 -2.13 9.87
CA LYS A 89 -3.47 -3.06 10.35
C LYS A 89 -4.82 -2.76 9.72
N PHE A 90 -5.15 -1.48 9.55
CA PHE A 90 -6.39 -1.10 8.87
C PHE A 90 -6.39 -1.58 7.42
N ALA A 91 -5.29 -1.39 6.70
CA ALA A 91 -5.10 -1.91 5.34
C ALA A 91 -5.26 -3.44 5.31
N GLU A 92 -4.57 -4.17 6.19
CA GLU A 92 -4.69 -5.63 6.28
C GLU A 92 -6.13 -6.09 6.55
N SER A 93 -6.87 -5.39 7.43
CA SER A 93 -8.26 -5.71 7.75
C SER A 93 -9.23 -5.46 6.59
N CYS A 94 -8.92 -4.51 5.71
CA CYS A 94 -9.74 -4.17 4.56
C CYS A 94 -9.39 -5.02 3.31
N MET A 95 -8.32 -5.82 3.35
CA MET A 95 -7.96 -6.69 2.23
C MET A 95 -8.88 -7.91 2.15
N CYS A 96 -9.45 -8.15 0.97
CA CYS A 96 -10.31 -9.30 0.72
C CYS A 96 -9.54 -10.62 0.95
N THR A 97 -10.05 -11.48 1.83
CA THR A 97 -9.54 -12.85 2.01
C THR A 97 -10.31 -13.80 1.08
N PRO A 98 -9.64 -14.61 0.25
CA PRO A 98 -10.30 -15.50 -0.71
C PRO A 98 -10.95 -16.75 -0.06
N ASN A 99 -11.32 -16.67 1.23
CA ASN A 99 -11.99 -17.76 1.91
C ASN A 99 -13.43 -17.86 1.42
N TYR A 100 -13.86 -19.08 1.09
CA TYR A 100 -15.25 -19.38 0.82
C TYR A 100 -16.11 -18.92 2.00
N GLN A 101 -17.05 -18.03 1.71
CA GLN A 101 -18.06 -17.65 2.68
C GLN A 101 -19.03 -18.82 2.82
N ASN A 102 -19.41 -19.16 4.04
CA ASN A 102 -20.47 -20.14 4.26
C ASN A 102 -21.79 -19.53 3.78
N TYR A 103 -22.28 -20.00 2.64
CA TYR A 103 -23.62 -19.67 2.17
C TYR A 103 -24.63 -20.43 3.04
N ARG A 104 -25.50 -19.69 3.74
CA ARG A 104 -26.65 -20.23 4.49
C ARG A 104 -27.90 -20.21 3.63
#